data_AF-A0A653A7Z9-F1
#
_entry.id   AF-A0A653A7Z9-F1
#
_cell.length_a   1.000
_cell.length_b   1.000
_cell.length_c   1.000
_cell.angle_alpha   90.00
_cell.angle_beta   90.00
_cell.angle_gamma   90.00
#
_symmetry.space_group_name_H-M   'P 1'
#
loop_
_entity.id
_entity.type
_entity.pdbx_description
1 polymer ?
#
loop_
_entity_poly.entity_id
_entity_poly.type
_entity_poly.pdbx_seq_one_letter_code
_entity_poly.pdbx_strand_id
1 'polypeptide(L)'
;MKLSLIFGLLISLSNCFAQKVDNENKFGQFKYYQNDTIQKRLKDIVRTDSIKSSCDLFYKSYDRNDSLVSELKYFQCQSNTKNGYLTRNIYRKDGKIILYELFNMEGTEIERYKFDYNEKGKITKKEGFGSGEIGITIKYYYTDNGELIDKKAFRFGDEVKDYFKTMK
;
A
#
# COMPACT_ATOMS: atom_id res chain seq x y z
N MET A 1 -29.57 -53.30 43.44
CA MET A 1 -29.38 -51.85 43.72
C MET A 1 -28.31 -51.33 42.75
N LYS A 2 -28.65 -50.89 41.54
CA LYS A 2 -28.85 -49.47 41.16
C LYS A 2 -28.25 -48.46 42.15
N LEU A 3 -27.16 -47.81 41.75
CA LEU A 3 -27.02 -46.36 41.80
C LEU A 3 -26.03 -45.92 40.72
N SER A 4 -26.54 -45.22 39.71
CA SER A 4 -25.78 -44.44 38.75
C SER A 4 -25.27 -43.16 39.41
N LEU A 5 -24.07 -42.70 39.04
CA LEU A 5 -23.81 -41.26 38.93
C LEU A 5 -22.74 -41.00 37.85
N ILE A 6 -23.26 -40.57 36.72
CA ILE A 6 -22.61 -39.84 35.63
C ILE A 6 -22.28 -38.44 36.17
N PHE A 7 -21.04 -37.98 36.08
CA PHE A 7 -20.60 -36.57 36.05
C PHE A 7 -19.05 -36.59 36.07
N GLY A 8 -18.28 -35.93 35.19
CA GLY A 8 -18.63 -35.00 34.15
C GLY A 8 -17.50 -34.95 33.11
N LEU A 9 -17.94 -34.89 31.86
CA LEU A 9 -17.23 -34.35 30.72
C LEU A 9 -16.75 -32.93 31.10
N LEU A 10 -15.44 -32.71 31.27
CA LEU A 10 -14.88 -31.36 31.41
C LEU A 10 -13.67 -31.19 30.48
N ILE A 11 -14.02 -30.72 29.28
CA ILE A 11 -13.31 -29.70 28.51
C ILE A 11 -11.87 -30.06 28.11
N SER A 12 -11.76 -30.94 27.11
CA SER A 12 -10.84 -30.68 26.00
C SER A 12 -11.35 -29.44 25.27
N LEU A 13 -10.70 -28.28 25.41
CA LEU A 13 -10.72 -27.11 24.50
C LEU A 13 -10.02 -25.91 25.18
N SER A 14 -8.69 -25.97 25.31
CA SER A 14 -7.83 -24.83 25.67
C SER A 14 -6.45 -25.17 25.09
N ASN A 15 -6.00 -24.62 23.96
CA ASN A 15 -5.88 -23.21 23.61
C ASN A 15 -5.85 -23.05 22.08
N CYS A 16 -6.98 -23.21 21.39
CA CYS A 16 -7.16 -22.48 20.13
C CYS A 16 -7.72 -21.11 20.49
N PHE A 17 -6.89 -20.33 21.19
CA PHE A 17 -7.15 -18.91 21.39
C PHE A 17 -7.14 -18.28 20.00
N ALA A 18 -8.36 -18.09 19.48
CA ALA A 18 -8.80 -16.93 18.73
C ALA A 18 -7.66 -16.03 18.20
N GLN A 19 -7.05 -16.42 17.07
CA GLN A 19 -6.66 -15.43 16.06
C GLN A 19 -7.91 -15.12 15.21
N LYS A 20 -8.93 -14.60 15.87
CA LYS A 20 -10.09 -14.03 15.21
C LYS A 20 -10.34 -12.72 15.96
N VAL A 21 -10.34 -11.62 15.19
CA VAL A 21 -10.39 -10.22 15.61
C VAL A 21 -9.01 -9.54 15.57
N ASP A 22 -8.66 -9.08 14.36
CA ASP A 22 -8.01 -7.78 14.09
C ASP A 22 -7.71 -7.55 12.59
N ASN A 23 -8.29 -8.36 11.69
CA ASN A 23 -8.17 -8.13 10.25
C ASN A 23 -9.00 -6.95 9.72
N GLU A 24 -9.96 -6.43 10.50
CA GLU A 24 -10.95 -5.48 9.97
C GLU A 24 -10.61 -4.00 10.11
N ASN A 25 -9.51 -3.58 10.74
CA ASN A 25 -9.32 -2.13 10.95
C ASN A 25 -7.91 -1.53 10.84
N LYS A 26 -6.90 -2.29 10.39
CA LYS A 26 -5.59 -1.68 10.07
C LYS A 26 -5.60 -0.89 8.76
N PHE A 27 -6.53 -1.19 7.86
CA PHE A 27 -6.70 -0.47 6.60
C PHE A 27 -7.63 0.75 6.75
N GLY A 28 -8.56 0.72 7.72
CA GLY A 28 -9.62 1.72 7.94
C GLY A 28 -9.15 3.10 8.44
N GLN A 29 -7.95 3.21 9.00
CA GLN A 29 -7.45 4.48 9.56
C GLN A 29 -6.97 5.48 8.51
N PHE A 30 -6.83 5.06 7.25
CA PHE A 30 -6.38 5.94 6.18
C PHE A 30 -7.60 6.54 5.49
N LYS A 31 -7.87 7.84 5.70
CA LYS A 31 -8.94 8.57 5.01
C LYS A 31 -8.87 8.29 3.51
N TYR A 32 -9.82 7.51 3.02
CA TYR A 32 -9.78 6.93 1.69
C TYR A 32 -10.09 7.95 0.59
N TYR A 33 -9.35 7.81 -0.51
CA TYR A 33 -9.41 8.60 -1.72
C TYR A 33 -10.69 8.49 -2.54
N GLN A 34 -11.06 9.59 -3.21
CA GLN A 34 -12.09 9.68 -4.26
C GLN A 34 -11.63 9.16 -5.65
N ASN A 35 -10.58 8.35 -5.76
CA ASN A 35 -10.16 7.81 -7.06
C ASN A 35 -10.79 6.44 -7.32
N ASP A 36 -11.70 6.38 -8.29
CA ASP A 36 -12.48 5.19 -8.60
C ASP A 36 -11.63 3.97 -8.97
N THR A 37 -10.52 4.16 -9.69
CA THR A 37 -9.63 3.06 -10.08
C THR A 37 -9.00 2.41 -8.86
N ILE A 38 -8.48 3.22 -7.94
CA ILE A 38 -7.88 2.72 -6.69
C ILE A 38 -8.94 2.04 -5.82
N GLN A 39 -10.11 2.65 -5.67
CA GLN A 39 -11.22 2.09 -4.88
C GLN A 39 -11.71 0.77 -5.44
N LYS A 40 -11.92 0.70 -6.75
CA LYS A 40 -12.30 -0.54 -7.43
C LYS A 40 -11.26 -1.62 -7.19
N ARG A 41 -9.98 -1.27 -7.23
CA ARG A 41 -8.92 -2.24 -7.06
C ARG A 41 -8.83 -2.79 -5.63
N LEU A 42 -9.03 -1.96 -4.62
CA LEU A 42 -9.12 -2.40 -3.22
C LEU A 42 -10.33 -3.31 -2.96
N LYS A 43 -11.46 -3.11 -3.66
CA LYS A 43 -12.64 -3.99 -3.57
C LYS A 43 -12.40 -5.40 -4.12
N ASP A 44 -11.36 -5.59 -4.93
CA ASP A 44 -11.03 -6.89 -5.51
C ASP A 44 -10.24 -7.80 -4.54
N ILE A 45 -9.84 -7.31 -3.36
CA ILE A 45 -9.09 -8.09 -2.36
C ILE A 45 -9.98 -9.23 -1.83
N VAL A 46 -9.49 -10.47 -1.93
CA VAL A 46 -10.14 -11.66 -1.37
C VAL A 46 -9.29 -12.36 -0.31
N ARG A 47 -7.98 -12.10 -0.31
CA ARG A 47 -7.01 -12.72 0.59
C ARG A 47 -5.94 -11.72 0.99
N THR A 48 -5.48 -11.80 2.23
CA THR A 48 -4.31 -11.08 2.71
C THR A 48 -3.40 -12.05 3.46
N ASP A 49 -2.16 -12.14 3.01
CA ASP A 49 -1.12 -12.93 3.65
C ASP A 49 -0.19 -12.00 4.44
N SER A 50 0.38 -12.49 5.54
CA SER A 50 1.39 -11.77 6.32
C SER A 50 2.74 -12.47 6.28
N ILE A 51 3.82 -11.72 6.07
CA ILE A 51 5.20 -12.22 6.11
C ILE A 51 5.96 -11.40 7.14
N LYS A 52 6.58 -12.06 8.11
CA LYS A 52 7.40 -11.40 9.12
C LYS A 52 8.86 -11.80 8.92
N SER A 53 9.75 -10.82 8.82
CA SER A 53 11.20 -10.98 8.93
C SER A 53 11.71 -10.30 10.21
N SER A 54 13.03 -10.24 10.40
CA SER A 54 13.65 -9.66 11.61
C SER A 54 13.19 -8.23 11.91
N CYS A 55 13.09 -7.38 10.88
CA CYS A 55 12.69 -5.98 11.02
C CYS A 55 11.43 -5.58 10.26
N ASP A 56 10.97 -6.43 9.34
CA ASP A 56 9.91 -6.08 8.41
C ASP A 56 8.68 -6.94 8.66
N LEU A 57 7.51 -6.29 8.62
CA LEU A 57 6.23 -6.98 8.56
C LEU A 57 5.50 -6.55 7.29
N PHE A 58 5.26 -7.51 6.41
CA PHE A 58 4.57 -7.31 5.14
C PHE A 58 3.16 -7.87 5.26
N TYR A 59 2.19 -7.15 4.72
CA TYR A 59 0.86 -7.67 4.41
C TYR A 59 0.67 -7.54 2.90
N LYS A 60 0.45 -8.67 2.23
CA LYS A 60 0.22 -8.73 0.79
C LYS A 60 -1.21 -9.16 0.55
N SER A 61 -1.96 -8.32 -0.15
CA SER A 61 -3.38 -8.56 -0.47
C SER A 61 -3.52 -8.94 -1.93
N TYR A 62 -4.32 -9.96 -2.21
CA TYR A 62 -4.49 -10.59 -3.52
C TYR A 62 -5.95 -10.59 -3.95
N ASP A 63 -6.19 -10.57 -5.25
CA ASP A 63 -7.51 -10.80 -5.82
C ASP A 63 -7.80 -12.29 -6.06
N ARG A 64 -9.00 -12.59 -6.56
CA ARG A 64 -9.47 -13.96 -6.85
C ARG A 64 -8.61 -14.74 -7.86
N ASN A 65 -7.74 -14.06 -8.61
CA ASN A 65 -6.84 -14.65 -9.58
C ASN A 65 -5.40 -14.73 -9.02
N ASP A 66 -5.22 -14.59 -7.70
CA ASP A 66 -3.92 -14.50 -7.03
C ASP A 66 -3.01 -13.37 -7.56
N SER A 67 -3.60 -12.33 -8.16
CA SER A 67 -2.85 -11.14 -8.57
C SER A 67 -2.69 -10.20 -7.39
N LEU A 68 -1.47 -9.69 -7.16
CA LEU A 68 -1.20 -8.72 -6.08
C LEU A 68 -2.03 -7.44 -6.31
N VAL A 69 -2.78 -7.04 -5.28
CA VAL A 69 -3.62 -5.83 -5.26
C VAL A 69 -2.99 -4.75 -4.42
N SER A 70 -2.47 -5.10 -3.23
CA SER A 70 -1.84 -4.15 -2.33
C SER A 70 -0.73 -4.81 -1.53
N GLU A 71 0.28 -4.02 -1.18
CA GLU A 71 1.32 -4.39 -0.25
C GLU A 71 1.43 -3.30 0.80
N LEU A 72 1.43 -3.71 2.07
CA LEU A 72 1.64 -2.86 3.22
C LEU A 72 2.90 -3.35 3.93
N LYS A 73 3.91 -2.50 4.07
CA LYS A 73 5.18 -2.87 4.69
C LYS A 73 5.48 -1.96 5.87
N TYR A 74 5.59 -2.57 7.04
CA TYR A 74 6.04 -1.93 8.27
C TYR A 74 7.53 -2.20 8.45
N PHE A 75 8.29 -1.13 8.66
CA PHE A 75 9.71 -1.19 8.96
C PHE A 75 9.92 -0.79 10.42
N GLN A 76 10.31 -1.76 11.25
CA GLN A 76 10.53 -1.54 12.68
C GLN A 76 11.75 -2.33 13.16
N CYS A 77 12.95 -1.85 12.84
CA CYS A 77 14.21 -2.44 13.34
C CYS A 77 14.58 -2.04 14.77
N GLN A 78 13.95 -1.02 15.36
CA GLN A 78 14.32 -0.49 16.68
C GLN A 78 13.15 -0.60 17.66
N SER A 79 13.47 -0.94 18.91
CA SER A 79 12.53 -1.01 20.04
C SER A 79 11.82 0.32 20.33
N ASN A 80 12.30 1.44 19.78
CA ASN A 80 11.61 2.72 19.79
C ASN A 80 10.77 2.89 18.51
N THR A 81 9.45 2.77 18.66
CA THR A 81 8.44 2.86 17.59
C THR A 81 8.44 4.18 16.82
N LYS A 82 9.07 5.25 17.34
CA LYS A 82 9.04 6.59 16.74
C LYS A 82 9.78 6.72 15.40
N ASN A 83 10.78 5.87 15.14
CA ASN A 83 11.58 5.92 13.92
C ASN A 83 11.13 4.92 12.85
N GLY A 84 10.03 4.20 13.10
CA GLY A 84 9.47 3.30 12.11
C GLY A 84 8.78 4.06 10.98
N TYR A 85 8.58 3.37 9.87
CA TYR A 85 7.79 3.87 8.76
C TYR A 85 6.96 2.75 8.14
N LEU A 86 5.91 3.17 7.46
CA LEU A 86 4.94 2.32 6.80
C LEU A 86 4.85 2.73 5.34
N THR A 87 5.10 1.79 4.43
CA THR A 87 4.80 2.01 3.00
C THR A 87 3.55 1.25 2.61
N ARG A 88 2.69 1.86 1.80
CA ARG A 88 1.59 1.19 1.11
C ARG A 88 1.75 1.33 -0.40
N ASN A 89 1.66 0.20 -1.08
CA ASN A 89 1.56 0.13 -2.53
C ASN A 89 0.18 -0.43 -2.91
N ILE A 90 -0.41 0.12 -3.97
CA ILE A 90 -1.58 -0.45 -4.65
C ILE A 90 -1.21 -0.71 -6.10
N TYR A 91 -1.57 -1.89 -6.59
CA TYR A 91 -1.13 -2.40 -7.88
C TYR A 91 -2.30 -2.55 -8.86
N ARG A 92 -2.03 -2.21 -10.12
CA ARG A 92 -2.83 -2.57 -11.28
C ARG A 92 -2.73 -4.08 -11.53
N LYS A 93 -3.68 -4.63 -12.29
CA LYS A 93 -3.72 -6.06 -12.65
C LYS A 93 -2.46 -6.58 -13.35
N ASP A 94 -1.70 -5.71 -14.01
CA ASP A 94 -0.44 -6.05 -14.65
C ASP A 94 0.79 -5.87 -13.75
N GLY A 95 0.57 -5.71 -12.43
CA GLY A 95 1.63 -5.59 -11.43
C GLY A 95 2.26 -4.21 -11.29
N LYS A 96 1.80 -3.19 -12.02
CA LYS A 96 2.32 -1.82 -11.91
C LYS A 96 1.70 -1.06 -10.73
N ILE A 97 2.50 -0.29 -10.01
CA ILE A 97 2.04 0.51 -8.86
C ILE A 97 1.20 1.68 -9.36
N ILE A 98 -0.05 1.82 -8.91
CA ILE A 98 -0.92 2.97 -9.21
C ILE A 98 -0.97 3.98 -8.06
N LEU A 99 -0.60 3.57 -6.85
CA LEU A 99 -0.46 4.41 -5.67
C LEU A 99 0.70 3.92 -4.81
N TYR A 100 1.56 4.83 -4.42
CA TYR A 100 2.57 4.70 -3.38
C TYR A 100 2.27 5.69 -2.27
N GLU A 101 2.37 5.26 -1.03
CA GLU A 101 2.23 6.10 0.16
C GLU A 101 3.31 5.72 1.19
N LEU A 102 3.86 6.72 1.88
CA LEU A 102 4.79 6.58 2.99
C LEU A 102 4.24 7.35 4.18
N PHE A 103 4.14 6.67 5.33
CA PHE A 103 3.70 7.24 6.59
C PHE A 103 4.76 7.01 7.67
N ASN A 104 4.85 7.91 8.63
CA ASN A 104 5.49 7.60 9.90
C ASN A 104 4.58 6.69 10.75
N MET A 105 5.09 6.16 11.87
CA MET A 105 4.29 5.32 12.77
C MET A 105 3.16 6.05 13.52
N GLU A 106 3.14 7.38 13.49
CA GLU A 106 2.06 8.21 14.04
C GLU A 106 0.92 8.41 13.02
N GLY A 107 1.06 7.86 11.80
CA GLY A 107 0.08 7.99 10.72
C GLY A 107 0.20 9.30 9.94
N THR A 108 1.20 10.13 10.22
CA THR A 108 1.52 11.31 9.42
C THR A 108 2.04 10.87 8.07
N GLU A 109 1.40 11.36 7.02
CA GLU A 109 1.84 11.12 5.67
C GLU A 109 3.09 11.92 5.34
N ILE A 110 4.14 11.21 4.92
CA ILE A 110 5.43 11.78 4.53
C ILE A 110 5.47 11.96 3.01
N GLU A 111 5.04 10.94 2.27
CA GLU A 111 5.05 10.95 0.82
C GLU A 111 3.82 10.24 0.26
N ARG A 112 3.42 10.69 -0.92
CA ARG A 112 2.37 10.05 -1.69
C ARG A 112 2.58 10.32 -3.16
N TYR A 113 2.49 9.27 -3.98
CA TYR A 113 2.54 9.39 -5.43
C TYR A 113 1.51 8.48 -6.08
N LYS A 114 0.77 9.03 -7.05
CA LYS A 114 -0.07 8.27 -7.98
C LYS A 114 0.62 8.20 -9.33
N PHE A 115 0.39 7.10 -10.03
CA PHE A 115 1.03 6.83 -11.31
C PHE A 115 0.00 6.44 -12.36
N ASP A 116 0.06 7.14 -13.50
CA ASP A 116 -0.67 6.76 -14.70
C ASP A 116 0.30 6.16 -15.72
N TYR A 117 -0.22 5.27 -16.56
CA TYR A 117 0.56 4.53 -17.54
C TYR A 117 -0.13 4.55 -18.90
N ASN A 118 0.65 4.58 -19.97
CA ASN A 118 0.15 4.28 -21.31
C ASN A 118 -0.09 2.77 -21.51
N GLU A 119 -0.66 2.41 -22.65
CA GLU A 119 -0.96 1.02 -23.04
C GLU A 119 0.30 0.15 -23.12
N LYS A 120 1.44 0.74 -23.47
CA LYS A 120 2.76 0.07 -23.49
C LYS A 120 3.36 -0.10 -22.09
N GLY A 121 2.67 0.37 -21.04
CA GLY A 121 3.10 0.23 -19.66
C GLY A 121 4.15 1.23 -19.20
N LYS A 122 4.40 2.32 -19.94
CA LYS A 122 5.30 3.39 -19.51
C LYS A 122 4.54 4.43 -18.71
N ILE A 123 5.16 4.97 -17.65
CA ILE A 123 4.55 6.00 -16.80
C ILE A 123 4.30 7.24 -17.65
N THR A 124 3.08 7.74 -17.73
CA THR A 124 2.75 9.00 -18.42
C THR A 124 2.61 10.16 -17.45
N LYS A 125 2.23 9.87 -16.20
CA LYS A 125 2.06 10.87 -15.15
C LYS A 125 2.46 10.30 -13.80
N LYS A 126 3.18 11.09 -13.00
CA LYS A 126 3.42 10.87 -11.57
C LYS A 126 2.94 12.12 -10.84
N GLU A 127 1.98 11.99 -9.94
CA GLU A 127 1.45 13.14 -9.19
C GLU A 127 1.48 12.90 -7.69
N GLY A 128 1.82 13.92 -6.91
CA GLY A 128 1.72 13.86 -5.47
C GLY A 128 2.74 14.76 -4.77
N PHE A 129 3.28 14.27 -3.66
CA PHE A 129 4.16 15.03 -2.78
C PHE A 129 5.13 14.08 -2.06
N GLY A 130 6.24 14.63 -1.56
CA GLY A 130 7.29 13.85 -0.89
C GLY A 130 8.65 14.51 -1.07
N SER A 131 9.67 14.11 -0.30
CA SER A 131 11.04 14.68 -0.40
C SER A 131 11.12 16.22 -0.32
N GLY A 132 10.25 16.86 0.46
CA GLY A 132 10.17 18.33 0.57
C GLY A 132 9.36 19.02 -0.54
N GLU A 133 8.73 18.24 -1.42
CA GLU A 133 7.90 18.75 -2.51
C GLU A 133 6.43 18.76 -2.12
N ILE A 134 5.74 19.85 -2.45
CA ILE A 134 4.30 19.97 -2.28
C ILE A 134 3.66 20.05 -3.67
N GLY A 135 2.81 19.08 -3.98
CA GLY A 135 1.89 19.13 -5.13
C GLY A 135 2.57 19.18 -6.49
N ILE A 136 3.59 18.34 -6.70
CA ILE A 136 4.25 18.21 -8.00
C ILE A 136 3.55 17.15 -8.86
N THR A 137 3.32 17.49 -10.12
CA THR A 137 2.93 16.56 -11.18
C THR A 137 4.05 16.49 -12.21
N ILE A 138 4.59 15.30 -12.45
CA ILE A 138 5.53 15.04 -13.54
C ILE A 138 4.79 14.36 -14.67
N LYS A 139 4.88 14.90 -15.88
CA LYS A 139 4.40 14.28 -17.12
C LYS A 139 5.58 13.78 -17.94
N TYR A 140 5.43 12.61 -18.53
CA TYR A 140 6.45 11.96 -19.35
C TYR A 140 5.94 11.82 -20.78
N TYR A 141 6.79 12.16 -21.74
CA TYR A 141 6.47 12.19 -23.16
C TYR A 141 7.38 11.23 -23.90
N TYR A 142 6.81 10.39 -24.76
CA TYR A 142 7.52 9.32 -25.44
C TYR A 142 7.32 9.39 -26.95
N THR A 143 8.28 8.86 -27.71
CA THR A 143 8.12 8.59 -29.14
C THR A 143 7.14 7.43 -29.35
N ASP A 144 6.71 7.22 -30.59
CA ASP A 144 5.88 6.07 -30.95
C ASP A 144 6.60 4.75 -30.69
N ASN A 145 7.92 4.69 -30.84
CA ASN A 145 8.74 3.53 -30.47
C ASN A 145 8.91 3.38 -28.95
N GLY A 146 8.45 4.37 -28.18
CA GLY A 146 8.43 4.38 -26.73
C GLY A 146 9.67 5.00 -26.09
N GLU A 147 10.57 5.62 -26.84
CA GLU A 147 11.74 6.29 -26.28
C GLU A 147 11.29 7.55 -25.52
N LEU A 148 11.89 7.84 -24.36
CA LEU A 148 11.54 9.04 -23.59
C LEU A 148 12.07 10.27 -24.33
N ILE A 149 11.17 11.14 -24.77
CA ILE A 149 11.49 12.41 -25.43
C ILE A 149 11.78 13.46 -24.36
N ASP A 150 10.86 13.59 -23.40
CA ASP A 150 10.88 14.68 -22.44
C ASP A 150 10.15 14.30 -21.15
N LYS A 151 10.46 15.02 -20.08
CA LYS A 151 9.69 15.01 -18.84
C LYS A 151 9.58 16.42 -18.30
N LYS A 152 8.37 16.79 -17.87
CA LYS A 152 8.05 18.13 -17.39
C LYS A 152 7.41 18.06 -16.01
N ALA A 153 7.84 18.93 -15.12
CA ALA A 153 7.25 19.06 -13.79
C ALA A 153 6.30 20.25 -13.76
N PHE A 154 5.18 20.09 -13.06
CA PHE A 154 4.15 21.09 -12.92
C PHE A 154 3.78 21.25 -11.45
N ARG A 155 3.54 22.49 -11.02
CA ARG A 155 3.00 22.82 -9.69
C ARG A 155 1.75 23.67 -9.89
N PHE A 156 0.62 23.19 -9.36
CA PHE A 156 -0.68 23.85 -9.52
C PHE A 156 -1.09 24.13 -10.99
N GLY A 157 -0.59 23.33 -11.93
CA GLY A 157 -0.85 23.47 -13.37
C GLY A 157 0.26 24.18 -14.14
N ASP A 158 1.13 24.92 -13.48
CA ASP A 158 2.21 25.68 -14.10
C ASP A 158 3.50 24.87 -14.20
N GLU A 159 4.19 24.95 -15.35
CA GLU A 159 5.46 24.25 -15.56
C GLU A 159 6.56 24.84 -14.66
N VAL A 160 7.21 23.99 -13.88
CA VAL A 160 8.38 24.34 -13.06
C VAL A 160 9.64 24.12 -13.88
N LYS A 161 10.13 25.20 -14.51
CA LYS A 161 11.37 25.17 -15.30
C LYS A 161 12.56 24.75 -14.43
N ASP A 162 13.51 24.03 -15.04
CA ASP A 162 14.76 23.56 -14.42
C ASP A 162 14.60 22.68 -13.17
N TYR A 163 13.38 22.24 -12.84
CA TYR A 163 13.09 21.39 -11.69
C TYR A 163 14.00 20.15 -11.61
N PHE A 164 14.28 19.50 -12.75
CA PHE A 164 15.16 18.32 -12.78
C PHE A 164 16.65 18.65 -12.69
N LYS A 165 17.07 19.90 -12.87
CA LYS A 165 18.46 20.33 -12.70
C LYS A 165 18.77 20.58 -11.23
N THR A 166 17.80 21.10 -10.47
CA THR A 166 17.94 21.43 -9.04
C THR A 166 17.82 20.22 -8.11
N MET A 167 17.38 19.07 -8.62
CA MET A 167 17.16 17.82 -7.88
C MET A 167 18.37 16.85 -7.92
N LYS A 168 19.54 17.32 -8.37
CA LYS A 168 20.77 16.52 -8.46
C LYS A 168 21.64 16.66 -7.22
#